data_AF-A0A7S1RTZ4-F1
#
_entry.id   AF-A0A7S1RTZ4-F1
#
_cell.length_a   1.000
_cell.length_b   1.000
_cell.length_c   1.000
_cell.angle_alpha   90.00
_cell.angle_beta   90.00
_cell.angle_gamma   90.00
#
_symmetry.space_group_name_H-M   'P 1'
#
loop_
_entity.id
_entity.type
_entity.pdbx_description
1 polymer ?
#
loop_
_entity_poly.entity_id
_entity_poly.type
_entity_poly.pdbx_seq_one_letter_code
_entity_poly.pdbx_strand_id
1 'polypeptide(L)'
;IEQMAAKSSKLKEEVATLQKSLSELAGAQASMDKLRSEEHADYVKNEADLRKGLEGLKLAMKVLREYYAQGSGAHGAAGGAGSSIIGLLEVCESDLSKSLAETTATEESAAASYEAETKDNDIEKTSKEQDVKYKSKESSDLDQAIAEATSDRSGVQSELDAVMEYLKTLEGKCVAKAETFEERKARFEAELAGLKEALKILEGEAMLLQRGATRALRGVRRHSSAA
;
A
#
# COMPACT_ATOMS: atom_id res chain seq x y z
N ILE A 1 2.85 11.64 10.80
CA ILE A 1 3.71 11.25 9.66
C ILE A 1 4.37 9.90 9.92
N GLU A 2 5.18 9.74 10.97
CA GLU A 2 5.88 8.47 11.27
C GLU A 2 4.96 7.25 11.38
N GLN A 3 3.83 7.35 12.09
CA GLN A 3 2.87 6.26 12.20
C GLN A 3 2.25 5.87 10.84
N MET A 4 2.00 6.85 9.96
CA MET A 4 1.49 6.59 8.61
C MET A 4 2.57 5.90 7.77
N ALA A 5 3.82 6.34 7.89
CA ALA A 5 4.95 5.72 7.19
C ALA A 5 5.17 4.27 7.62
N ALA A 6 5.10 3.99 8.92
CA ALA A 6 5.18 2.63 9.45
C ALA A 6 4.05 1.73 8.92
N LYS A 7 2.81 2.24 8.88
CA LYS A 7 1.66 1.52 8.31
C LYS A 7 1.82 1.26 6.82
N SER A 8 2.21 2.27 6.04
CA SER A 8 2.45 2.12 4.58
C SER A 8 3.52 1.06 4.32
N SER A 9 4.64 1.09 5.05
CA SER A 9 5.69 0.08 4.93
C SER A 9 5.17 -1.32 5.20
N LYS A 10 4.42 -1.51 6.30
CA LYS A 10 3.83 -2.80 6.65
C LYS A 10 2.86 -3.30 5.58
N LEU A 11 1.99 -2.44 5.07
CA LEU A 11 1.05 -2.81 4.00
C LEU A 11 1.77 -3.25 2.73
N LYS A 12 2.87 -2.59 2.36
CA LYS A 12 3.70 -3.00 1.21
C LYS A 12 4.36 -4.36 1.40
N GLU A 13 4.85 -4.66 2.61
CA GLU A 13 5.39 -5.98 2.95
C GLU A 13 4.31 -7.08 2.87
N GLU A 14 3.12 -6.79 3.40
CA GLU A 14 1.97 -7.70 3.30
C GLU A 14 1.55 -7.93 1.85
N VAL A 15 1.51 -6.89 1.01
CA VAL A 15 1.23 -6.99 -0.43
C VAL A 15 2.27 -7.88 -1.12
N ALA A 16 3.56 -7.67 -0.86
CA ALA A 16 4.62 -8.49 -1.46
C ALA A 16 4.48 -9.98 -1.06
N THR A 17 4.13 -10.24 0.20
CA THR A 17 3.88 -11.59 0.70
C THR A 17 2.67 -12.22 0.02
N LEU A 18 1.55 -11.50 -0.09
CA LEU A 18 0.34 -11.98 -0.78
C LEU A 18 0.59 -12.26 -2.26
N GLN A 19 1.34 -11.40 -2.95
CA GLN A 19 1.72 -11.61 -4.36
C GLN A 19 2.58 -12.88 -4.53
N LYS A 20 3.51 -13.13 -3.60
CA LYS A 20 4.28 -14.37 -3.60
C LYS A 20 3.37 -15.59 -3.40
N SER A 21 2.47 -15.55 -2.41
CA SER A 21 1.52 -16.64 -2.18
C SER A 21 0.57 -16.87 -3.36
N LEU A 22 0.15 -15.83 -4.09
CA LEU A 22 -0.62 -15.97 -5.33
C LEU A 22 0.17 -16.68 -6.43
N SER A 23 1.46 -16.37 -6.57
CA SER A 23 2.34 -17.05 -7.53
C SER A 23 2.54 -18.52 -7.17
N GLU A 24 2.72 -18.82 -5.87
CA GLU A 24 2.85 -20.20 -5.38
C GLU A 24 1.57 -20.99 -5.61
N LEU A 25 0.40 -20.39 -5.30
CA LEU A 25 -0.91 -20.99 -5.54
C LEU A 25 -1.15 -21.29 -7.02
N ALA A 26 -0.79 -20.36 -7.92
CA ALA A 26 -0.89 -20.57 -9.36
C ALA A 26 0.02 -21.72 -9.85
N GLY A 27 1.24 -21.82 -9.29
CA GLY A 27 2.16 -22.92 -9.60
C GLY A 27 1.66 -24.28 -9.10
N ALA A 28 1.07 -24.31 -7.90
CA ALA A 28 0.45 -25.51 -7.34
C ALA A 28 -0.74 -25.97 -8.18
N GLN A 29 -1.64 -25.05 -8.58
CA GLN A 29 -2.77 -25.36 -9.44
C GLN A 29 -2.30 -25.92 -10.80
N ALA A 30 -1.31 -25.30 -11.44
CA ALA A 30 -0.78 -25.82 -12.71
C ALA A 30 -0.21 -27.25 -12.59
N SER A 31 0.40 -27.58 -11.44
CA SER A 31 0.90 -28.92 -11.16
C SER A 31 -0.23 -29.92 -10.94
N MET A 32 -1.26 -29.52 -10.20
CA MET A 32 -2.50 -30.28 -10.00
C MET A 32 -3.20 -30.60 -11.33
N ASP A 33 -3.41 -29.58 -12.17
CA ASP A 33 -4.06 -29.72 -13.48
C ASP A 33 -3.31 -30.72 -14.37
N LYS A 34 -1.97 -30.64 -14.36
CA LYS A 34 -1.12 -31.56 -15.11
C LYS A 34 -1.27 -32.99 -14.60
N LEU A 35 -1.15 -33.21 -13.28
CA LEU A 35 -1.29 -34.54 -12.67
C LEU A 35 -2.68 -35.12 -12.94
N ARG A 36 -3.75 -34.32 -12.79
CA ARG A 36 -5.12 -34.76 -13.09
C ARG A 36 -5.28 -35.19 -14.54
N SER A 37 -4.70 -34.46 -15.48
CA SER A 37 -4.72 -34.83 -16.90
C SER A 37 -3.96 -36.13 -17.18
N GLU A 38 -2.80 -36.33 -16.56
CA GLU A 38 -1.98 -37.53 -16.73
C GLU A 38 -2.67 -38.76 -16.11
N GLU A 39 -3.14 -38.65 -14.87
CA GLU A 39 -3.86 -39.70 -14.15
C GLU A 39 -5.15 -40.09 -14.86
N HIS A 40 -5.94 -39.13 -15.33
CA HIS A 40 -7.18 -39.42 -16.05
C HIS A 40 -6.90 -40.15 -17.37
N ALA A 41 -5.86 -39.73 -18.09
CA ALA A 41 -5.48 -40.39 -19.35
C ALA A 41 -5.06 -41.85 -19.13
N ASP A 42 -4.38 -42.15 -18.03
CA ASP A 42 -3.99 -43.52 -17.69
C ASP A 42 -5.17 -44.33 -17.16
N TYR A 43 -6.07 -43.72 -16.37
CA TYR A 43 -7.34 -44.32 -15.98
C TYR A 43 -8.15 -44.80 -17.20
N VAL A 44 -8.35 -43.93 -18.19
CA VAL A 44 -9.15 -44.25 -19.39
C VAL A 44 -8.56 -45.44 -20.16
N LYS A 45 -7.23 -45.54 -20.26
CA LYS A 45 -6.56 -46.68 -20.89
C LYS A 45 -6.78 -47.96 -20.06
N ASN A 46 -6.52 -47.89 -18.76
CA ASN A 46 -6.63 -49.04 -17.85
C ASN A 46 -8.07 -49.55 -17.78
N GLU A 47 -9.05 -48.67 -17.66
CA GLU A 47 -10.48 -49.00 -17.66
C GLU A 47 -10.87 -49.74 -18.95
N ALA A 48 -10.41 -49.24 -20.11
CA ALA A 48 -10.70 -49.85 -21.40
C ALA A 48 -10.10 -51.26 -21.53
N ASP A 49 -8.85 -51.45 -21.09
CA ASP A 49 -8.18 -52.75 -21.17
C ASP A 49 -8.76 -53.76 -20.17
N LEU A 50 -9.10 -53.33 -18.95
CA LEU A 50 -9.81 -54.15 -17.96
C LEU A 50 -11.19 -54.59 -18.48
N ARG A 51 -11.94 -53.68 -19.11
CA ARG A 51 -13.24 -54.01 -19.73
C ARG A 51 -13.12 -55.02 -20.86
N LYS A 52 -12.17 -54.82 -21.79
CA LYS A 52 -11.90 -55.78 -22.87
C LYS A 52 -11.48 -57.15 -22.32
N GLY A 53 -10.63 -57.16 -21.29
CA GLY A 53 -10.21 -58.39 -20.62
C GLY A 53 -11.39 -59.15 -20.02
N LEU A 54 -12.28 -58.44 -19.31
CA LEU A 54 -13.51 -59.02 -18.76
C LEU A 54 -14.45 -59.59 -19.82
N GLU A 55 -14.68 -58.85 -20.90
CA GLU A 55 -15.51 -59.34 -22.02
C GLU A 55 -14.90 -60.59 -22.66
N GLY A 56 -13.58 -60.60 -22.85
CA GLY A 56 -12.84 -61.75 -23.37
C GLY A 56 -12.95 -62.99 -22.47
N LEU A 57 -12.79 -62.83 -21.15
CA LEU A 57 -12.94 -63.92 -20.18
C LEU A 57 -14.37 -64.46 -20.18
N LYS A 58 -15.39 -63.59 -20.19
CA LYS A 58 -16.80 -63.98 -20.25
C LYS A 58 -17.11 -64.79 -21.51
N LEU A 59 -16.59 -64.37 -22.66
CA LEU A 59 -16.77 -65.09 -23.92
C LEU A 59 -16.07 -66.46 -23.88
N ALA A 60 -14.83 -66.51 -23.41
CA ALA A 60 -14.07 -67.76 -23.28
C ALA A 60 -14.77 -68.76 -22.35
N MET A 61 -15.25 -68.30 -21.19
CA MET A 61 -16.02 -69.11 -20.26
C MET A 61 -17.32 -69.64 -20.88
N LYS A 62 -18.04 -68.81 -21.64
CA LYS A 62 -19.25 -69.24 -22.36
C LYS A 62 -18.95 -70.39 -23.33
N VAL A 63 -17.93 -70.22 -24.18
CA VAL A 63 -17.52 -71.25 -25.15
C VAL A 63 -17.08 -72.54 -24.46
N LEU A 64 -16.27 -72.44 -23.40
CA LEU A 64 -15.83 -73.62 -22.64
C LEU A 64 -17.00 -74.35 -21.98
N ARG A 65 -17.94 -73.62 -21.37
CA ARG A 65 -19.15 -74.22 -20.77
C ARG A 65 -20.00 -74.91 -21.81
N GLU A 66 -20.23 -74.30 -22.98
CA GLU A 66 -20.98 -74.91 -24.09
C GLU A 66 -20.29 -76.18 -24.62
N TYR A 67 -18.96 -76.14 -24.80
CA TYR A 67 -18.17 -77.29 -25.25
C TYR A 67 -18.23 -78.47 -24.28
N TYR A 68 -18.05 -78.23 -22.98
CA TYR A 68 -18.10 -79.29 -21.97
C TYR A 68 -19.53 -79.75 -21.64
N ALA A 69 -20.57 -78.96 -21.95
CA ALA A 69 -21.97 -79.32 -21.75
C ALA A 69 -22.56 -80.21 -22.86
N GLN A 70 -22.06 -80.11 -24.10
CA GLN A 70 -22.62 -80.83 -25.26
C GLN A 70 -22.33 -82.35 -25.30
N GLY A 71 -21.64 -82.92 -24.32
CA GLY A 71 -21.53 -84.38 -24.16
C GLY A 71 -20.77 -85.14 -25.26
N SER A 72 -20.27 -84.48 -26.31
CA SER A 72 -19.30 -85.04 -27.26
C SER A 72 -17.91 -85.08 -26.59
N GLY A 73 -17.44 -86.15 -25.95
CA GLY A 73 -17.72 -87.57 -26.17
C GLY A 73 -16.46 -88.25 -26.72
N ALA A 74 -15.38 -88.31 -25.94
CA ALA A 74 -14.17 -89.10 -26.24
C ALA A 74 -13.22 -89.32 -25.03
N HIS A 75 -13.31 -88.52 -23.96
CA HIS A 75 -12.44 -88.65 -22.79
C HIS A 75 -13.24 -88.58 -21.49
N GLY A 76 -13.65 -89.74 -20.95
CA GLY A 76 -14.27 -89.87 -19.63
C GLY A 76 -13.41 -89.36 -18.46
N ALA A 77 -12.14 -88.99 -18.71
CA ALA A 77 -11.21 -88.39 -17.76
C ALA A 77 -11.11 -86.85 -17.86
N ALA A 78 -11.67 -86.19 -18.90
CA ALA A 78 -11.47 -84.76 -19.17
C ALA A 78 -12.49 -83.82 -18.48
N GLY A 79 -13.59 -84.36 -17.94
CA GLY A 79 -14.62 -83.56 -17.25
C GLY A 79 -14.11 -82.84 -16.00
N GLY A 80 -13.18 -83.45 -15.25
CA GLY A 80 -12.53 -82.83 -14.09
C GLY A 80 -11.57 -81.70 -14.46
N ALA A 81 -10.83 -81.85 -15.57
CA ALA A 81 -9.89 -80.84 -16.06
C ALA A 81 -10.64 -79.59 -16.58
N GLY A 82 -11.74 -79.76 -17.32
CA GLY A 82 -12.58 -78.65 -17.79
C GLY A 82 -13.15 -77.80 -16.66
N SER A 83 -13.63 -78.45 -15.59
CA SER A 83 -14.13 -77.74 -14.40
C SER A 83 -13.04 -76.92 -13.70
N SER A 84 -11.79 -77.42 -13.65
CA SER A 84 -10.68 -76.70 -13.03
C SER A 84 -10.24 -75.47 -13.85
N ILE A 85 -10.26 -75.56 -15.18
CA ILE A 85 -9.93 -74.44 -16.08
C ILE A 85 -11.00 -73.36 -16.01
N ILE A 86 -12.29 -73.74 -16.02
CA ILE A 86 -13.39 -72.79 -15.86
C ILE A 86 -13.31 -72.10 -14.49
N GLY A 87 -13.03 -72.85 -13.42
CA GLY A 87 -12.85 -72.27 -12.08
C GLY A 87 -11.68 -71.28 -12.00
N LEU A 88 -10.57 -71.54 -12.69
CA LEU A 88 -9.46 -70.58 -12.76
C LEU A 88 -9.85 -69.31 -13.52
N LEU A 89 -10.57 -69.42 -14.64
CA LEU A 89 -11.07 -68.27 -15.40
C LEU A 89 -12.11 -67.45 -14.61
N GLU A 90 -12.94 -68.09 -13.80
CA GLU A 90 -13.89 -67.43 -12.88
C GLU A 90 -13.16 -66.60 -11.83
N VAL A 91 -12.05 -67.12 -11.27
CA VAL A 91 -11.21 -66.34 -10.35
C VAL A 91 -10.61 -65.13 -11.08
N CYS A 92 -10.07 -65.31 -12.29
CA CYS A 92 -9.55 -64.19 -13.09
C CYS A 92 -10.64 -63.16 -13.45
N GLU A 93 -11.87 -63.58 -13.76
CA GLU A 93 -12.99 -62.67 -14.03
C GLU A 93 -13.34 -61.87 -12.78
N SER A 94 -13.41 -62.52 -11.62
CA SER A 94 -13.65 -61.86 -10.33
C SER A 94 -12.55 -60.84 -10.02
N ASP A 95 -11.27 -61.19 -10.24
CA ASP A 95 -10.13 -60.32 -10.00
C ASP A 95 -10.16 -59.09 -10.92
N LEU A 96 -10.37 -59.27 -12.24
CA LEU A 96 -10.49 -58.14 -13.16
C LEU A 96 -11.71 -57.26 -12.86
N SER A 97 -12.84 -57.86 -12.45
CA SER A 97 -14.05 -57.12 -12.08
C SER A 97 -13.80 -56.27 -10.84
N LYS A 98 -13.10 -56.84 -9.85
CA LYS A 98 -12.67 -56.14 -8.65
C LYS A 98 -11.69 -55.01 -8.97
N SER A 99 -10.66 -55.28 -9.78
CA SER A 99 -9.69 -54.25 -10.20
C SER A 99 -10.35 -53.11 -10.98
N LEU A 100 -11.33 -53.40 -11.84
CA LEU A 100 -12.11 -52.37 -12.54
C LEU A 100 -12.87 -51.49 -11.55
N ALA A 101 -13.58 -52.10 -10.59
CA ALA A 101 -14.32 -51.37 -9.56
C ALA A 101 -13.40 -50.51 -8.68
N GLU A 102 -12.24 -51.04 -8.26
CA GLU A 102 -11.26 -50.32 -7.45
C GLU A 102 -10.63 -49.15 -8.22
N THR A 103 -10.33 -49.35 -9.50
CA THR A 103 -9.74 -48.31 -10.37
C THR A 103 -10.75 -47.19 -10.63
N THR A 104 -12.02 -47.52 -10.90
CA THR A 104 -13.10 -46.53 -11.06
C THR A 104 -13.36 -45.76 -9.77
N ALA A 105 -13.45 -46.44 -8.62
CA ALA A 105 -13.65 -45.77 -7.34
C ALA A 105 -12.48 -44.82 -7.00
N THR A 106 -11.25 -45.22 -7.33
CA THR A 106 -10.06 -44.38 -7.14
C THR A 106 -10.10 -43.13 -8.02
N GLU A 107 -10.48 -43.28 -9.29
CA GLU A 107 -10.65 -42.16 -10.23
C GLU A 107 -11.73 -41.18 -9.78
N GLU A 108 -12.90 -41.68 -9.38
CA GLU A 108 -13.99 -40.84 -8.88
C GLU A 108 -13.57 -40.04 -7.65
N SER A 109 -12.86 -40.68 -6.71
CA SER A 109 -12.32 -40.00 -5.53
C SER A 109 -11.27 -38.95 -5.91
N ALA A 110 -10.34 -39.26 -6.82
CA ALA A 110 -9.31 -38.33 -7.27
C ALA A 110 -9.92 -37.12 -7.99
N ALA A 111 -10.91 -37.34 -8.86
CA ALA A 111 -11.64 -36.29 -9.54
C ALA A 111 -12.39 -35.38 -8.56
N ALA A 112 -13.08 -35.95 -7.57
CA ALA A 112 -13.79 -35.20 -6.55
C ALA A 112 -12.86 -34.36 -5.67
N SER A 113 -11.73 -34.93 -5.22
CA SER A 113 -10.71 -34.20 -4.45
C SER A 113 -10.12 -33.05 -5.26
N TYR A 114 -9.77 -33.28 -6.53
CA TYR A 114 -9.25 -32.25 -7.42
C TYR A 114 -10.25 -31.11 -7.63
N GLU A 115 -11.53 -31.42 -7.85
CA GLU A 115 -12.56 -30.39 -8.05
C GLU A 115 -12.78 -29.57 -6.77
N ALA A 116 -12.78 -30.22 -5.61
CA ALA A 116 -12.89 -29.53 -4.32
C ALA A 116 -11.70 -28.59 -4.08
N GLU A 117 -10.47 -29.09 -4.20
CA GLU A 117 -9.26 -28.29 -4.00
C GLU A 117 -9.15 -27.14 -5.02
N THR A 118 -9.53 -27.37 -6.28
CA THR A 118 -9.53 -26.32 -7.31
C THR A 118 -10.50 -25.19 -6.96
N LYS A 119 -11.70 -25.52 -6.46
CA LYS A 119 -12.66 -24.51 -6.00
C LYS A 119 -12.14 -23.73 -4.80
N ASP A 120 -11.53 -24.41 -3.84
CA ASP A 120 -10.94 -23.76 -2.66
C ASP A 120 -9.79 -22.83 -3.06
N ASN A 121 -8.94 -23.27 -4.00
CA ASN A 121 -7.86 -22.46 -4.57
C ASN A 121 -8.40 -21.23 -5.31
N ASP A 122 -9.50 -21.35 -6.05
CA ASP A 122 -10.12 -20.21 -6.74
C ASP A 122 -10.70 -19.17 -5.77
N ILE A 123 -11.33 -19.64 -4.68
CA ILE A 123 -11.82 -18.76 -3.62
C ILE A 123 -10.64 -18.06 -2.92
N GLU A 124 -9.61 -18.82 -2.57
CA GLU A 124 -8.43 -18.29 -1.89
C GLU A 124 -7.70 -17.27 -2.78
N LYS A 125 -7.54 -17.58 -4.07
CA LYS A 125 -6.98 -16.67 -5.07
C LYS A 125 -7.76 -15.37 -5.15
N THR A 126 -9.08 -15.46 -5.30
CA THR A 126 -9.96 -14.29 -5.39
C THR A 126 -9.85 -13.41 -4.14
N SER A 127 -9.84 -14.02 -2.95
CA SER A 127 -9.67 -13.30 -1.68
C SER A 127 -8.33 -12.58 -1.61
N LYS A 128 -7.22 -13.28 -1.92
CA LYS A 128 -5.86 -12.72 -1.90
C LYS A 128 -5.70 -11.60 -2.94
N GLU A 129 -6.30 -11.72 -4.12
CA GLU A 129 -6.27 -10.67 -5.15
C GLU A 129 -7.00 -9.40 -4.68
N GLN A 130 -8.13 -9.53 -3.99
CA GLN A 130 -8.81 -8.38 -3.39
C GLN A 130 -7.94 -7.74 -2.29
N ASP A 131 -7.34 -8.54 -1.42
CA ASP A 131 -6.45 -8.02 -0.37
C ASP A 131 -5.26 -7.26 -0.97
N VAL A 132 -4.62 -7.81 -2.01
CA VAL A 132 -3.56 -7.11 -2.75
C VAL A 132 -4.06 -5.77 -3.27
N LYS A 133 -5.23 -5.74 -3.91
CA LYS A 133 -5.81 -4.51 -4.47
C LYS A 133 -6.06 -3.45 -3.40
N TYR A 134 -6.75 -3.81 -2.31
CA TYR A 134 -7.11 -2.85 -1.27
C TYR A 134 -5.90 -2.37 -0.48
N LYS A 135 -5.00 -3.27 -0.06
CA LYS A 135 -3.80 -2.90 0.68
C LYS A 135 -2.82 -2.08 -0.15
N SER A 136 -2.69 -2.40 -1.45
CA SER A 136 -1.87 -1.58 -2.36
C SER A 136 -2.42 -0.17 -2.45
N LYS A 137 -3.73 -0.02 -2.62
CA LYS A 137 -4.39 1.29 -2.65
C LYS A 137 -4.17 2.06 -1.34
N GLU A 138 -4.44 1.42 -0.20
CA GLU A 138 -4.26 2.05 1.12
C GLU A 138 -2.81 2.51 1.35
N SER A 139 -1.82 1.70 0.95
CA SER A 139 -0.41 2.09 1.07
C SER A 139 -0.07 3.31 0.20
N SER A 140 -0.61 3.38 -1.02
CA SER A 140 -0.43 4.51 -1.93
C SER A 140 -1.11 5.78 -1.39
N ASP A 141 -2.32 5.66 -0.86
CA ASP A 141 -3.05 6.79 -0.27
C ASP A 141 -2.32 7.33 0.97
N LEU A 142 -1.75 6.43 1.80
CA LEU A 142 -0.91 6.82 2.94
C LEU A 142 0.37 7.52 2.50
N ASP A 143 1.04 7.06 1.45
CA ASP A 143 2.24 7.71 0.91
C ASP A 143 1.96 9.13 0.43
N GLN A 144 0.82 9.33 -0.26
CA GLN A 144 0.38 10.65 -0.68
C GLN A 144 0.13 11.56 0.54
N ALA A 145 -0.63 11.09 1.53
CA ALA A 145 -0.91 11.85 2.74
C ALA A 145 0.36 12.19 3.54
N ILE A 146 1.36 11.30 3.53
CA ILE A 146 2.68 11.56 4.13
C ILE A 146 3.39 12.70 3.39
N ALA A 147 3.38 12.69 2.06
CA ALA A 147 4.05 13.71 1.26
C ALA A 147 3.40 15.09 1.48
N GLU A 148 2.07 15.15 1.43
CA GLU A 148 1.30 16.37 1.70
C GLU A 148 1.57 16.91 3.12
N ALA A 149 1.40 16.08 4.15
CA ALA A 149 1.63 16.50 5.55
C ALA A 149 3.09 16.92 5.81
N THR A 150 4.06 16.31 5.12
CA THR A 150 5.47 16.69 5.23
C THR A 150 5.72 18.06 4.62
N SER A 151 5.14 18.33 3.44
CA SER A 151 5.20 19.63 2.79
C SER A 151 4.57 20.73 3.64
N ASP A 152 3.35 20.49 4.14
CA ASP A 152 2.62 21.44 4.98
C ASP A 152 3.39 21.77 6.27
N ARG A 153 3.92 20.74 6.94
CA ARG A 153 4.76 20.94 8.13
C ARG A 153 5.97 21.81 7.82
N SER A 154 6.64 21.59 6.69
CA SER A 154 7.80 22.39 6.29
C SER A 154 7.41 23.85 6.03
N GLY A 155 6.27 24.08 5.37
CA GLY A 155 5.74 25.42 5.13
C GLY A 155 5.42 26.16 6.43
N VAL A 156 4.61 25.54 7.30
CA VAL A 156 4.22 26.12 8.60
C VAL A 156 5.43 26.36 9.50
N GLN A 157 6.44 25.46 9.49
CA GLN A 157 7.67 25.68 10.25
C GLN A 157 8.41 26.93 9.74
N SER A 158 8.48 27.13 8.43
CA SER A 158 9.12 28.31 7.83
C SER A 158 8.39 29.61 8.22
N GLU A 159 7.06 29.59 8.23
CA GLU A 159 6.25 30.72 8.71
C GLU A 159 6.46 30.98 10.20
N LEU A 160 6.47 29.94 11.03
CA LEU A 160 6.71 30.05 12.46
C LEU A 160 8.09 30.67 12.74
N ASP A 161 9.13 30.21 12.04
CA ASP A 161 10.48 30.73 12.19
C ASP A 161 10.53 32.23 11.83
N ALA A 162 9.89 32.63 10.72
CA ALA A 162 9.79 34.04 10.32
C ALA A 162 9.01 34.90 11.35
N VAL A 163 7.92 34.38 11.91
CA VAL A 163 7.15 35.07 12.96
C VAL A 163 7.97 35.24 14.23
N MET A 164 8.71 34.21 14.64
CA MET A 164 9.58 34.25 15.82
C MET A 164 10.72 35.26 15.64
N GLU A 165 11.31 35.35 14.45
CA GLU A 165 12.28 36.40 14.14
C GLU A 165 11.65 37.79 14.23
N TYR A 166 10.48 38.00 13.63
CA TYR A 166 9.78 39.28 13.69
C TYR A 166 9.43 39.69 15.13
N LEU A 167 8.95 38.74 15.94
CA LEU A 167 8.65 38.95 17.35
C LEU A 167 9.88 39.42 18.13
N LYS A 168 11.04 38.80 17.90
CA LYS A 168 12.31 39.22 18.51
C LYS A 168 12.67 40.67 18.14
N THR A 169 12.40 41.09 16.90
CA THR A 169 12.61 42.50 16.52
C THR A 169 11.68 43.46 17.24
N LEU A 170 10.42 43.06 17.47
CA LEU A 170 9.44 43.87 18.22
C LEU A 170 9.81 43.96 19.70
N GLU A 171 10.22 42.86 20.33
CA GLU A 171 10.68 42.87 21.72
C GLU A 171 11.86 43.83 21.93
N GLY A 172 12.84 43.82 21.00
CA GLY A 172 13.96 44.77 21.03
C GLY A 172 13.52 46.24 20.88
N LYS A 173 12.43 46.52 20.17
CA LYS A 173 11.88 47.87 20.00
C LYS A 173 11.01 48.30 21.18
N CYS A 174 10.21 47.40 21.73
CA CYS A 174 9.10 47.72 22.63
C CYS A 174 9.40 47.42 24.10
N VAL A 175 10.22 46.41 24.39
CA VAL A 175 10.52 45.98 25.77
C VAL A 175 11.88 46.50 26.22
N ALA A 176 12.92 46.33 25.39
CA ALA A 176 14.29 46.73 25.75
C ALA A 176 14.53 48.26 25.71
N LYS A 177 13.74 49.01 24.94
CA LYS A 177 13.84 50.48 24.78
C LYS A 177 12.73 51.27 25.48
N ALA A 178 11.92 50.64 26.32
CA ALA A 178 10.92 51.36 27.10
C ALA A 178 11.62 52.20 28.18
N GLU A 179 11.98 53.44 27.85
CA GLU A 179 12.45 54.45 28.81
C GLU A 179 11.45 54.52 29.98
N THR A 180 11.95 54.53 31.21
CA THR A 180 11.07 54.66 32.39
C THR A 180 10.33 56.00 32.36
N PHE A 181 9.15 56.08 32.97
CA PHE A 181 8.37 57.32 32.99
C PHE A 181 9.17 58.50 33.56
N GLU A 182 9.98 58.26 34.59
CA GLU A 182 10.84 59.27 35.22
C GLU A 182 11.91 59.80 34.26
N GLU A 183 12.64 58.94 33.55
CA GLU A 183 13.64 59.37 32.55
C GLU A 183 12.98 60.14 31.41
N ARG A 184 11.79 59.70 30.98
CA ARG A 184 11.03 60.36 29.91
C ARG A 184 10.53 61.74 30.34
N LYS A 185 10.08 61.88 31.59
CA LYS A 185 9.65 63.15 32.18
C LYS A 185 10.82 64.12 32.34
N ALA A 186 11.95 63.66 32.87
CA ALA A 186 13.14 64.49 33.06
C ALA A 186 13.66 65.07 31.73
N ARG A 187 13.69 64.25 30.66
CA ARG A 187 14.09 64.74 29.33
C ARG A 187 13.10 65.75 28.75
N PHE A 188 11.80 65.55 28.96
CA PHE A 188 10.75 66.51 28.57
C PHE A 188 10.90 67.85 29.30
N GLU A 189 11.19 67.83 30.60
CA GLU A 189 11.41 69.04 31.39
C GLU A 189 12.67 69.80 30.93
N ALA A 190 13.73 69.08 30.59
CA ALA A 190 14.94 69.65 30.01
C ALA A 190 14.70 70.29 28.63
N GLU A 191 13.95 69.62 27.75
CA GLU A 191 13.52 70.22 26.47
C GLU A 191 12.65 71.46 26.68
N LEU A 192 11.69 71.41 27.61
CA LEU A 192 10.84 72.56 27.96
C LEU A 192 11.65 73.75 28.46
N ALA A 193 12.70 73.50 29.27
CA ALA A 193 13.60 74.53 29.75
C ALA A 193 14.40 75.16 28.58
N GLY A 194 14.98 74.33 27.72
CA GLY A 194 15.73 74.80 26.54
C GLY A 194 14.85 75.57 25.55
N LEU A 195 13.62 75.12 25.30
CA LEU A 195 12.67 75.83 24.45
C LEU A 195 12.27 77.19 25.03
N LYS A 196 12.07 77.28 26.35
CA LYS A 196 11.80 78.57 27.02
C LYS A 196 13.00 79.51 26.94
N GLU A 197 14.22 78.99 27.06
CA GLU A 197 15.44 79.77 26.91
C GLU A 197 15.61 80.28 25.47
N ALA A 198 15.42 79.43 24.47
CA ALA A 198 15.44 79.82 23.07
C ALA A 198 14.37 80.89 22.75
N LEU A 199 13.16 80.74 23.29
CA LEU A 199 12.10 81.74 23.16
C LEU A 199 12.51 83.08 23.78
N LYS A 200 13.10 83.05 24.98
CA LYS A 200 13.63 84.26 25.64
C LYS A 200 14.76 84.92 24.86
N ILE A 201 15.63 84.13 24.22
CA ILE A 201 16.69 84.66 23.35
C ILE A 201 16.06 85.32 22.11
N LEU A 202 15.11 84.69 21.43
CA LEU A 202 14.43 85.25 20.27
C LEU A 202 13.66 86.54 20.61
N GLU A 203 12.99 86.60 21.76
CA GLU A 203 12.31 87.82 22.25
C GLU A 203 13.32 88.90 22.66
N GLY A 204 14.45 88.52 23.27
CA GLY A 204 15.53 89.42 23.65
C GLY A 204 16.34 89.97 22.46
N GLU A 205 16.57 89.15 21.44
CA GLU A 205 17.23 89.53 20.18
C GLU A 205 16.32 90.38 19.30
N ALA A 206 15.01 90.11 19.28
CA ALA A 206 14.01 91.00 18.67
C ALA A 206 14.03 92.40 19.30
N MET A 207 14.26 92.48 20.62
CA MET A 207 14.46 93.75 21.35
C MET A 207 15.80 94.44 21.05
N LEU A 208 16.86 93.68 20.74
CA LEU A 208 18.19 94.22 20.39
C LEU A 208 18.24 94.79 18.97
N LEU A 209 17.54 94.16 18.01
CA LEU A 209 17.36 94.69 16.65
C LEU A 209 16.50 95.96 16.61
N GLN A 210 15.58 96.16 17.56
CA GLN A 210 14.78 97.40 17.66
C GLN A 210 15.48 98.56 18.38
N ARG A 211 16.48 98.29 19.23
CA ARG A 211 17.18 99.33 20.01
C ARG A 211 18.34 100.01 19.27
N GLY A 212 18.74 99.52 18.09
CA GLY A 212 19.83 100.07 17.28
C GLY A 212 19.52 101.34 16.48
N ALA A 213 18.29 101.88 16.57
CA ALA A 213 17.89 103.02 15.73
C ALA A 213 17.09 104.09 16.48
N THR A 214 17.67 104.77 17.49
CA THR A 214 17.13 106.08 17.92
C THR A 214 18.16 107.04 18.53
N ARG A 215 18.46 108.12 17.77
CA ARG A 215 18.66 109.55 18.13
C ARG A 215 19.75 110.19 17.26
N ALA A 216 19.72 111.46 16.85
CA ALA A 216 18.72 112.52 16.75
C ALA A 216 19.41 113.68 15.98
N LEU A 217 18.61 114.49 15.30
CA LEU A 217 19.00 115.65 14.49
C LEU A 217 19.76 116.73 15.28
N ARG A 218 20.81 117.31 14.68
CA ARG A 218 21.30 118.68 14.98
C ARG A 218 21.74 119.36 13.69
N GLY A 219 21.19 120.56 13.45
CA GLY A 219 21.19 121.23 12.15
C GLY A 219 22.41 122.11 11.81
N VAL A 220 22.47 122.38 10.50
CA VAL A 220 22.91 123.57 9.75
C VAL A 220 24.16 124.35 10.17
N ARG A 221 25.15 124.38 9.25
CA ARG A 221 25.79 125.63 8.78
C ARG A 221 26.27 125.51 7.33
N ARG A 222 25.89 126.50 6.50
CA ARG A 222 26.39 126.73 5.13
C ARG A 222 27.87 127.07 5.14
N HIS A 223 28.61 126.61 4.13
CA HIS A 223 29.73 127.35 3.56
C HIS A 223 29.64 127.34 2.03
N SER A 224 29.92 128.52 1.48
CA SER A 224 29.87 128.94 0.09
C SER A 224 31.10 128.51 -0.73
N SER A 225 30.84 128.26 -2.02
CA SER A 225 31.61 128.64 -3.22
C SER A 225 33.06 128.16 -3.42
N ALA A 226 33.24 127.34 -4.47
CA ALA A 226 34.12 127.51 -5.65
C ALA A 226 34.02 126.19 -6.46
N ALA A 227 33.78 126.12 -7.77
CA ALA A 227 33.89 127.07 -8.88
C ALA A 227 32.70 126.93 -9.85
#